data_AF-A0A936QGA0-F1
#
_entry.id   AF-A0A936QGA0-F1
#
_cell.length_a   1.000
_cell.length_b   1.000
_cell.length_c   1.000
_cell.angle_alpha   90.00
_cell.angle_beta   90.00
_cell.angle_gamma   90.00
#
_symmetry.space_group_name_H-M   'P 1'
#
loop_
_entity.id
_entity.type
_entity.pdbx_description
1 polymer ?
#
loop_
_entity_poly.entity_id
_entity_poly.type
_entity_poly.pdbx_seq_one_letter_code
_entity_poly.pdbx_strand_id
1 'polypeptide(L)'
;MKDSAKTCRRIAAPWNKKVHLSGGIFSHDKTLDLKDYAEEIAESKILANTQTVSGRIQVKGRVSQTLSCGTFLLEQENPETREYLKGIPIEFWKDIDELESKITYFLKNEALREEVASNAHKLWKERYSIQKFIDAIVNGIQ
;
A
#
# COMPACT_ATOMS: atom_id res chain seq x y z
N MET A 1 -16.15 -8.90 -33.19
CA MET A 1 -16.02 -8.95 -31.72
C MET A 1 -14.61 -9.38 -31.35
N LYS A 2 -13.62 -8.49 -31.52
CA LYS A 2 -12.23 -8.67 -31.10
C LYS A 2 -11.65 -7.27 -30.90
N ASP A 3 -11.33 -6.95 -29.66
CA ASP A 3 -10.25 -6.05 -29.23
C ASP A 3 -10.60 -5.41 -27.87
N SER A 4 -9.96 -5.91 -26.82
CA SER A 4 -9.48 -5.06 -25.73
C SER A 4 -8.47 -5.79 -24.87
N ALA A 5 -7.40 -6.34 -25.47
CA ALA A 5 -6.16 -6.49 -24.72
C ALA A 5 -5.65 -5.07 -24.47
N LYS A 6 -6.04 -4.47 -23.34
CA LYS A 6 -5.47 -3.19 -22.89
C LYS A 6 -4.00 -3.42 -22.61
N THR A 7 -3.18 -3.25 -23.63
CA THR A 7 -1.73 -3.17 -23.52
C THR A 7 -1.46 -2.06 -22.50
N CYS A 8 -0.90 -2.43 -21.34
CA CYS A 8 -0.33 -1.46 -20.42
C CYS A 8 0.78 -0.76 -21.19
N ARG A 9 0.48 0.37 -21.83
CA ARG A 9 1.47 1.16 -22.56
C ARG A 9 2.47 1.59 -21.52
N ARG A 10 3.66 0.99 -21.54
CA ARG A 10 4.82 1.48 -20.81
C ARG A 10 5.10 2.88 -21.35
N ILE A 11 4.54 3.89 -20.70
CA ILE A 11 4.92 5.27 -20.95
C ILE A 11 6.37 5.35 -20.47
N ALA A 12 7.30 5.51 -21.40
CA ALA A 12 8.68 5.83 -21.07
C ALA A 12 8.66 7.18 -20.35
N ALA A 13 8.69 7.15 -19.02
CA ALA A 13 8.63 8.35 -18.22
C ALA A 13 9.97 9.09 -18.38
N PRO A 14 9.96 10.41 -18.66
CA PRO A 14 11.15 11.19 -19.06
C PRO A 14 12.16 11.47 -17.92
N TRP A 15 12.06 10.74 -16.81
CA TRP A 15 12.85 11.02 -15.61
C TRP A 15 14.05 10.07 -15.55
N ASN A 16 15.26 10.60 -15.34
CA ASN A 16 16.47 9.83 -15.05
C ASN A 16 16.44 9.22 -13.62
N LYS A 17 15.31 8.63 -13.23
CA LYS A 17 15.08 8.00 -11.93
C LYS A 17 15.04 6.49 -12.13
N LYS A 18 15.67 5.76 -11.22
CA LYS A 18 15.53 4.29 -11.15
C LYS A 18 14.05 3.98 -10.89
N VAL A 19 13.38 3.39 -11.88
CA VAL A 19 12.01 2.89 -11.75
C VAL A 19 12.10 1.38 -11.58
N HIS A 20 11.67 0.91 -10.42
CA HIS A 20 11.56 -0.52 -10.15
C HIS A 20 10.10 -0.92 -10.40
N LEU A 21 9.89 -1.84 -11.33
CA LEU A 21 8.56 -2.38 -11.61
C LEU A 21 8.44 -3.70 -10.86
N SER A 22 7.49 -3.77 -9.93
CA SER A 22 7.19 -4.98 -9.15
C SER A 22 5.68 -5.15 -9.00
N GLY A 23 5.18 -6.37 -9.24
CA GLY A 23 3.75 -6.73 -9.16
C GLY A 23 3.10 -7.05 -10.51
N GLY A 24 2.15 -7.99 -10.50
CA GLY A 24 1.59 -8.59 -11.72
C GLY A 24 2.56 -9.62 -12.27
N ILE A 25 2.65 -10.78 -11.60
CA ILE A 25 3.66 -11.80 -11.88
C ILE A 25 3.38 -12.43 -13.24
N PHE A 26 4.12 -12.04 -14.27
CA PHE A 26 4.33 -12.90 -15.42
C PHE A 26 5.57 -13.75 -15.16
N SER A 27 5.59 -14.98 -15.68
CA SER A 27 6.67 -15.95 -15.48
C SER A 27 8.07 -15.46 -15.90
N HIS A 28 8.16 -14.34 -16.62
CA HIS A 28 9.40 -13.76 -17.11
C HIS A 28 9.84 -12.50 -16.33
N ASP A 29 9.05 -12.05 -15.35
CA ASP A 29 9.42 -10.88 -14.56
C ASP A 29 10.48 -11.26 -13.52
N LYS A 30 11.56 -10.48 -13.46
CA LYS A 30 12.51 -10.54 -12.35
C LYS A 30 11.91 -9.80 -11.17
N THR A 31 11.33 -10.54 -10.24
CA THR A 31 10.85 -9.99 -8.97
C THR A 31 12.01 -9.90 -7.97
N LEU A 32 11.92 -8.92 -7.06
CA LEU A 32 12.77 -8.91 -5.86
C LEU A 32 12.51 -10.17 -5.04
N ASP A 33 13.52 -10.61 -4.28
CA ASP A 33 13.26 -11.57 -3.23
C ASP A 33 12.42 -10.93 -2.12
N LEU A 34 11.87 -11.75 -1.21
CA LEU A 34 10.95 -11.26 -0.19
C LEU A 34 11.60 -10.27 0.78
N LYS A 35 12.90 -10.42 1.04
CA LYS A 35 13.63 -9.55 1.97
C LYS A 35 13.89 -8.21 1.30
N ASP A 36 14.46 -8.21 0.11
CA ASP A 36 14.74 -7.01 -0.68
C ASP A 36 13.45 -6.22 -0.95
N TYR A 37 12.34 -6.93 -1.21
CA TYR A 37 11.02 -6.30 -1.37
C TYR A 37 10.52 -5.62 -0.09
N ALA A 38 10.70 -6.27 1.07
CA ALA A 38 10.30 -5.69 2.35
C ALA A 38 11.17 -4.48 2.71
N GLU A 39 12.48 -4.55 2.43
CA GLU A 39 13.42 -3.44 2.57
C GLU A 39 13.05 -2.27 1.66
N GLU A 40 12.71 -2.52 0.39
CA GLU A 40 12.28 -1.46 -0.54
C GLU A 40 11.00 -0.74 -0.05
N ILE A 41 10.06 -1.48 0.55
CA ILE A 41 8.88 -0.86 1.20
C ILE A 41 9.32 -0.04 2.41
N ALA A 42 10.15 -0.59 3.30
CA ALA A 42 10.58 0.06 4.54
C ALA A 42 11.41 1.34 4.28
N GLU A 43 12.21 1.36 3.23
CA GLU A 43 13.02 2.53 2.82
C GLU A 43 12.20 3.57 2.04
N SER A 44 11.01 3.20 1.53
CA SER A 44 10.14 4.13 0.83
C SER A 44 9.57 5.18 1.79
N LYS A 45 9.63 6.45 1.39
CA LYS A 45 9.07 7.55 2.20
C LYS A 45 7.55 7.54 2.26
N ILE A 46 6.91 7.22 1.14
CA ILE A 46 5.46 7.25 0.95
C ILE A 46 5.09 6.08 0.04
N LEU A 47 4.10 5.30 0.45
CA LEU A 47 3.47 4.32 -0.41
C LEU A 47 2.06 4.78 -0.78
N ALA A 48 1.84 5.04 -2.06
CA ALA A 48 0.53 5.37 -2.60
C ALA A 48 -0.18 4.09 -3.08
N ASN A 49 -1.27 3.71 -2.43
CA ASN A 49 -2.08 2.57 -2.82
C ASN A 49 -3.36 3.04 -3.52
N THR A 50 -3.59 2.51 -4.72
CA THR A 50 -4.75 2.83 -5.57
C THR A 50 -5.67 1.62 -5.67
N GLN A 51 -6.91 1.78 -6.13
CA GLN A 51 -7.74 0.68 -6.63
C GLN A 51 -7.42 0.37 -8.09
N THR A 52 -7.45 -0.92 -8.46
CA THR A 52 -7.03 -1.36 -9.80
C THR A 52 -8.13 -1.18 -10.85
N VAL A 53 -9.39 -1.29 -10.44
CA VAL A 53 -10.56 -1.21 -11.31
C VAL A 53 -11.66 -0.45 -10.58
N SER A 54 -12.33 0.45 -11.30
CA SER A 54 -13.51 1.14 -10.79
C SER A 54 -14.58 0.13 -10.37
N GLY A 55 -15.04 0.20 -9.13
CA GLY A 55 -16.10 -0.66 -8.58
C GLY A 55 -15.60 -1.91 -7.83
N ARG A 56 -14.31 -2.23 -7.86
CA ARG A 56 -13.75 -3.26 -6.97
C ARG A 56 -13.31 -2.61 -5.66
N ILE A 57 -14.17 -2.71 -4.65
CA ILE A 57 -13.87 -2.30 -3.28
C ILE A 57 -13.26 -3.53 -2.60
N GLN A 58 -12.01 -3.41 -2.15
CA GLN A 58 -11.32 -4.46 -1.40
C GLN A 58 -10.19 -3.85 -0.56
N VAL A 59 -9.94 -4.38 0.62
CA VAL A 59 -8.70 -4.12 1.35
C VAL A 59 -7.56 -4.88 0.67
N LYS A 60 -6.59 -4.16 0.10
CA LYS A 60 -5.46 -4.79 -0.60
C LYS A 60 -4.40 -5.24 0.39
N GLY A 61 -3.73 -6.37 0.09
CA GLY A 61 -2.57 -6.84 0.84
C GLY A 61 -1.44 -5.80 0.93
N ARG A 62 -1.38 -4.86 -0.02
CA ARG A 62 -0.45 -3.72 0.01
C ARG A 62 -0.58 -2.90 1.30
N VAL A 63 -1.79 -2.72 1.80
CA VAL A 63 -2.07 -2.02 3.06
C VAL A 63 -1.35 -2.72 4.22
N SER A 64 -1.56 -4.03 4.35
CA SER A 64 -0.90 -4.86 5.37
C SER A 64 0.63 -4.81 5.25
N GLN A 65 1.17 -4.93 4.03
CA GLN A 65 2.61 -4.90 3.79
C GLN A 65 3.21 -3.55 4.23
N THR A 66 2.59 -2.45 3.84
CA THR A 66 3.03 -1.07 4.16
C THR A 66 3.07 -0.85 5.67
N LEU A 67 1.96 -1.18 6.35
CA LEU A 67 1.84 -1.00 7.80
C LEU A 67 2.78 -1.95 8.58
N SER A 68 3.01 -3.16 8.07
CA SER A 68 3.96 -4.10 8.68
C SER A 68 5.42 -3.65 8.54
N CYS A 69 5.77 -2.96 7.45
CA CYS A 69 7.12 -2.40 7.23
C CYS A 69 7.34 -1.05 7.92
N GLY A 70 6.30 -0.41 8.45
CA GLY A 70 6.41 0.89 9.12
C GLY A 70 6.45 2.07 8.18
N THR A 71 5.95 1.91 6.97
CA THR A 71 5.97 2.92 5.91
C THR A 71 4.70 3.76 5.95
N PHE A 72 4.81 5.04 5.59
CA PHE A 72 3.67 5.94 5.49
C PHE A 72 2.75 5.55 4.33
N LEU A 73 1.46 5.34 4.63
CA LEU A 73 0.45 4.89 3.67
C LEU A 73 -0.47 6.03 3.23
N LEU A 74 -0.55 6.25 1.91
CA LEU A 74 -1.59 7.03 1.23
C LEU A 74 -2.56 6.09 0.52
N GLU A 75 -3.73 5.87 1.12
CA GLU A 75 -4.75 4.94 0.63
C GLU A 75 -5.81 5.69 -0.20
N GLN A 76 -6.12 5.20 -1.40
CA GLN A 76 -7.28 5.72 -2.13
C GLN A 76 -8.55 5.49 -1.32
N GLU A 77 -9.44 6.47 -1.30
CA GLU A 77 -10.74 6.42 -0.62
C GLU A 77 -11.42 5.06 -0.82
N ASN A 78 -11.61 4.34 0.28
CA ASN A 78 -12.10 2.97 0.30
C ASN A 78 -12.83 2.70 1.63
N PRO A 79 -14.17 2.50 1.60
CA PRO A 79 -14.94 2.27 2.82
C PRO A 79 -14.56 0.99 3.55
N GLU A 80 -14.15 -0.08 2.84
CA GLU A 80 -13.69 -1.31 3.49
C GLU A 80 -12.34 -1.09 4.20
N THR A 81 -11.42 -0.35 3.58
CA THR A 81 -10.15 -0.02 4.25
C THR A 81 -10.40 0.86 5.48
N ARG A 82 -11.34 1.81 5.42
CA ARG A 82 -11.72 2.65 6.58
C ARG A 82 -12.25 1.82 7.75
N GLU A 83 -13.15 0.89 7.49
CA GLU A 83 -13.71 0.05 8.55
C GLU A 83 -12.65 -0.93 9.08
N TYR A 84 -11.92 -1.59 8.19
CA TYR A 84 -10.87 -2.55 8.56
C TYR A 84 -9.77 -1.91 9.41
N LEU A 85 -9.36 -0.68 9.07
CA LEU A 85 -8.31 0.07 9.77
C LEU A 85 -8.84 1.08 10.79
N LYS A 86 -10.08 0.94 11.24
CA LYS A 86 -10.67 1.88 12.20
C LYS A 86 -9.78 2.05 13.44
N GLY A 87 -9.37 3.29 13.71
CA GLY A 87 -8.47 3.64 14.80
C GLY A 87 -6.97 3.40 14.53
N ILE A 88 -6.58 2.99 13.32
CA ILE A 88 -5.19 3.00 12.86
C ILE A 88 -5.00 4.26 11.99
N PRO A 89 -4.08 5.17 12.32
CA PRO A 89 -3.90 6.42 11.61
C PRO A 89 -3.27 6.16 10.24
N ILE A 90 -4.01 6.44 9.17
CA ILE A 90 -3.50 6.48 7.81
C ILE A 90 -4.11 7.68 7.08
N GLU A 91 -3.53 8.04 5.95
CA GLU A 91 -4.02 9.15 5.14
C GLU A 91 -4.75 8.65 3.89
N PHE A 92 -5.95 9.18 3.66
CA PHE A 92 -6.77 8.86 2.50
C PHE A 92 -6.72 9.96 1.44
N TRP A 93 -6.95 9.62 0.17
CA TRP A 93 -7.08 10.58 -0.92
C TRP A 93 -8.21 10.17 -1.87
N LYS A 94 -8.91 11.14 -2.47
CA LYS A 94 -10.10 10.89 -3.29
C LYS A 94 -9.84 11.00 -4.79
N ASP A 95 -8.97 11.92 -5.17
CA ASP A 95 -8.62 12.22 -6.54
C ASP A 95 -7.12 12.48 -6.69
N ILE A 96 -6.70 12.66 -7.95
CA ILE A 96 -5.29 12.82 -8.30
C ILE A 96 -4.69 14.12 -7.73
N ASP A 97 -5.48 15.19 -7.64
CA ASP A 97 -5.04 16.49 -7.15
C ASP A 97 -4.79 16.43 -5.63
N GLU A 98 -5.66 15.76 -4.89
CA GLU A 98 -5.47 15.48 -3.46
C GLU A 98 -4.26 14.56 -3.23
N LEU A 99 -4.09 13.52 -4.06
CA LEU A 99 -2.93 12.65 -3.99
C LEU A 99 -1.61 13.42 -4.17
N GLU A 100 -1.52 14.26 -5.21
CA GLU A 100 -0.35 15.10 -5.47
C GLU A 100 -0.08 16.07 -4.32
N SER A 101 -1.14 16.73 -3.83
CA SER A 101 -1.07 17.67 -2.72
C SER A 101 -0.56 17.00 -1.44
N LYS A 102 -1.07 15.81 -1.10
CA LYS A 102 -0.65 15.05 0.08
C LYS A 102 0.78 14.53 -0.05
N ILE A 103 1.16 13.99 -1.20
CA ILE A 103 2.55 13.59 -1.47
C ILE A 103 3.48 14.78 -1.22
N THR A 104 3.17 15.94 -1.82
CA THR A 104 3.98 17.16 -1.68
C THR A 104 4.06 17.63 -0.23
N TYR A 105 2.93 17.62 0.49
CA TYR A 105 2.85 18.03 1.89
C TYR A 105 3.68 17.12 2.80
N PHE A 106 3.49 15.80 2.74
CA PHE A 106 4.20 14.86 3.62
C PHE A 106 5.67 14.67 3.24
N LEU A 107 6.08 14.99 2.01
CA LEU A 107 7.50 15.11 1.66
C LEU A 107 8.17 16.32 2.33
N LYS A 108 7.44 17.42 2.55
CA LYS A 108 7.94 18.62 3.26
C LYS A 108 7.82 18.51 4.78
N ASN A 109 6.92 17.68 5.29
CA ASN A 109 6.64 17.50 6.71
C ASN A 109 7.08 16.11 7.20
N GLU A 110 8.39 15.88 7.19
CA GLU A 110 8.99 14.57 7.50
C GLU A 110 8.66 14.08 8.92
N ALA A 111 8.81 14.91 9.94
CA ALA A 111 8.52 14.52 11.32
C ALA A 111 7.07 14.04 11.51
N LEU A 112 6.11 14.76 10.93
CA LEU A 112 4.69 14.37 10.96
C LEU A 112 4.45 13.07 10.18
N ARG A 113 5.08 12.91 9.02
CA ARG A 113 4.98 11.69 8.20
C ARG A 113 5.47 10.47 8.98
N GLU A 114 6.63 10.59 9.63
CA GLU A 114 7.24 9.53 10.44
C GLU A 114 6.42 9.23 11.69
N GLU A 115 5.87 10.25 12.35
CA GLU A 115 4.96 10.09 13.49
C GLU A 115 3.72 9.26 13.10
N VAL A 116 3.05 9.62 12.00
CA VAL A 116 1.88 8.89 11.51
C VAL A 116 2.25 7.45 11.17
N ALA A 117 3.34 7.24 10.42
CA ALA A 117 3.79 5.91 10.02
C ALA A 117 4.14 5.02 11.23
N SER A 118 4.87 5.57 12.20
CA SER A 118 5.27 4.87 13.43
C SER A 118 4.06 4.49 14.28
N ASN A 119 3.11 5.41 14.47
CA ASN A 119 1.88 5.15 15.20
C ASN A 119 1.03 4.09 14.50
N ALA A 120 0.90 4.17 13.17
CA ALA A 120 0.18 3.17 12.39
C ALA A 120 0.81 1.78 12.50
N HIS A 121 2.15 1.71 12.39
CA HIS A 121 2.93 0.48 12.53
C HIS A 121 2.76 -0.18 13.89
N LYS A 122 2.87 0.62 14.95
CA LYS A 122 2.69 0.17 16.33
C LYS A 122 1.30 -0.45 16.50
N LEU A 123 0.25 0.29 16.17
CA LEU A 123 -1.14 -0.16 16.31
C LEU A 123 -1.44 -1.37 15.41
N TRP A 124 -0.83 -1.42 14.23
CA TRP A 124 -0.93 -2.57 13.33
C TRP A 124 -0.35 -3.84 13.98
N LYS A 125 0.87 -3.80 14.51
CA LYS A 125 1.49 -4.95 15.19
C LYS A 125 0.76 -5.34 16.48
N GLU A 126 0.20 -4.36 17.18
CA GLU A 126 -0.62 -4.61 18.36
C GLU A 126 -1.94 -5.28 18.00
N ARG A 127 -2.54 -4.99 16.84
CA ARG A 127 -3.84 -5.55 16.46
C ARG A 127 -3.73 -6.85 15.66
N TYR A 128 -2.76 -6.92 14.75
CA TYR A 128 -2.63 -7.98 13.77
C TYR A 128 -1.30 -8.71 13.93
N SER A 129 -1.38 -10.04 13.97
CA SER A 129 -0.25 -10.93 13.80
C SER A 129 -0.77 -12.25 13.22
N ILE A 130 0.13 -13.03 12.62
CA ILE A 130 -0.21 -14.36 12.15
C ILE A 130 -0.76 -15.23 13.30
N GLN A 131 -0.19 -15.08 14.50
CA GLN A 131 -0.66 -15.80 15.68
C GLN A 131 -2.12 -15.43 16.01
N LYS A 132 -2.44 -14.14 16.11
CA LYS A 132 -3.81 -13.68 16.40
C LYS A 132 -4.81 -14.12 15.34
N PHE A 133 -4.39 -14.14 14.09
CA PHE A 133 -5.21 -14.61 12.99
C PHE A 133 -5.49 -16.12 13.10
N ILE A 134 -4.46 -16.93 13.35
CA ILE A 134 -4.61 -18.37 13.58
C ILE A 134 -5.50 -18.64 14.79
N ASP A 135 -5.28 -17.94 15.90
CA ASP A 135 -6.07 -18.08 17.12
C ASP A 135 -7.55 -17.78 16.86
N ALA A 136 -7.85 -16.73 16.08
CA ALA A 136 -9.22 -16.37 15.71
C ALA A 136 -9.87 -17.44 14.84
N ILE A 137 -9.14 -18.04 13.90
CA ILE A 137 -9.66 -19.14 13.06
C ILE A 137 -9.91 -20.39 13.91
N VAL A 138 -8.92 -20.82 14.68
CA VAL A 138 -8.98 -22.07 15.45
C VAL A 138 -10.07 -21.99 16.52
N ASN A 139 -10.16 -20.87 17.24
CA ASN A 139 -11.14 -20.70 18.32
C ASN A 139 -12.53 -20.28 17.80
N GLY A 140 -12.62 -19.70 16.60
CA GLY A 140 -13.90 -19.28 16.00
C GLY A 140 -14.63 -20.37 15.21
N ILE A 141 -14.02 -21.55 15.04
CA ILE A 141 -14.62 -22.72 14.38
C ILE A 141 -15.29 -23.67 15.40
N GLN A 142 -15.22 -23.39 16.71
CA GLN A 142 -15.86 -24.19 17.75
C GLN A 142 -17.37 -23.94 17.87
#